data_AF-A0A358GR49-F1
#
_entry.id   AF-A0A358GR49-F1
#
_cell.length_a   1.000
_cell.length_b   1.000
_cell.length_c   1.000
_cell.angle_alpha   90.00
_cell.angle_beta   90.00
_cell.angle_gamma   90.00
#
_symmetry.space_group_name_H-M   'P 1'
#
loop_
_entity.id
_entity.type
_entity.pdbx_description
1 polymer ?
#
loop_
_entity_poly.entity_id
_entity_poly.type
_entity_poly.pdbx_seq_one_letter_code
_entity_poly.pdbx_strand_id
1 'polypeptide(L)'
;MSKVGRNDLCPCGSGKKYKKCCLDKEPSAVESVLRLISTEQPVQEVSVQPESKLTLTKLKKMVERELKWAHPAHEQLALQLIENMRNQYERELILEALVLWNGYSRQTRPTVKKTGSFCAAIEYLLSEEYGFNVSKDELAVKYEVTTATISRKVKEMFNYIEEYGMGGETDELMILNSPDTAKDKAQALLNKAMESSSSKRRIQLAKTALEMYSDSSDAYLILAEESDNESDARAYLKAGIAAGERELGELFFEKNKGDFWGLHETRPYIRICKSYAESCWFGGDAEEAAQILEHILELNTEDNTGARYLLAAVYLYSNQLKQAEQLLEKYGKGDAAAAFAYDQIILEYKKNGITSQLKMLYRVARGVNKHVPDYLLGLKRLPHNLPDFVGMGDSDEAIEYVIMHSRLWANVPDLVKWMLKQ
;
A
#
# COMPACT_ATOMS: atom_id res chain seq x y z
N MET A 1 -7.60 11.28 14.37
CA MET A 1 -6.89 12.17 15.31
C MET A 1 -5.56 12.56 14.68
N SER A 2 -5.32 13.85 14.46
CA SER A 2 -4.09 14.36 13.85
C SER A 2 -2.88 14.04 14.74
N LYS A 3 -1.85 13.40 14.18
CA LYS A 3 -0.59 13.12 14.91
C LYS A 3 0.05 14.45 15.30
N VAL A 4 0.27 14.65 16.60
CA VAL A 4 0.96 15.84 17.12
C VAL A 4 2.39 15.88 16.56
N GLY A 5 2.77 17.00 15.95
CA GLY A 5 4.09 17.19 15.40
C GLY A 5 5.15 17.17 16.50
N ARG A 6 6.28 16.51 16.22
CA ARG A 6 7.39 16.30 17.18
C ARG A 6 7.88 17.61 17.84
N ASN A 7 7.75 18.75 17.17
CA ASN A 7 8.16 20.07 17.66
C ASN A 7 7.01 20.92 18.24
N ASP A 8 5.77 20.45 18.17
CA ASP A 8 4.59 21.16 18.68
C ASP A 8 4.54 21.12 20.20
N LEU A 9 3.69 21.96 20.80
CA LEU A 9 3.47 21.92 22.24
C LEU A 9 2.79 20.61 22.63
N CYS A 10 3.32 20.00 23.69
CA CYS A 10 2.88 18.70 24.15
C CYS A 10 1.41 18.77 24.63
N PRO A 11 0.51 17.91 24.12
CA PRO A 11 -0.91 17.97 24.43
C PRO A 11 -1.25 17.65 25.89
N CYS A 12 -0.30 17.12 26.67
CA CYS A 12 -0.48 16.88 28.11
C CYS A 12 -0.50 18.17 28.96
N GLY A 13 -0.38 19.36 28.35
CA GLY A 13 -0.49 20.65 29.04
C GLY A 13 0.77 21.07 29.80
N SER A 14 1.91 20.38 29.61
CA SER A 14 3.17 20.66 30.32
C SER A 14 3.90 21.93 29.88
N GLY A 15 3.44 22.59 28.82
CA GLY A 15 4.09 23.78 28.23
C GLY A 15 5.42 23.52 27.51
N LYS A 16 5.84 22.25 27.38
CA LYS A 16 7.07 21.84 26.68
C LYS A 16 6.77 21.30 25.28
N LYS A 17 7.77 21.29 24.37
CA LYS A 17 7.66 20.65 23.05
C LYS A 17 7.47 19.13 23.19
N TYR A 18 6.64 18.51 22.35
CA TYR A 18 6.19 17.11 22.46
C TYR A 18 7.36 16.11 22.56
N LYS A 19 8.40 16.28 21.75
CA LYS A 19 9.65 15.48 21.78
C LYS A 19 10.47 15.54 23.06
N LYS A 20 10.23 16.52 23.93
CA LYS A 20 10.95 16.67 25.20
C LYS A 20 10.05 16.38 26.40
N CYS A 21 8.88 15.78 26.18
CA CYS A 21 7.88 15.55 27.21
C CYS A 21 7.28 14.14 27.16
N CYS A 22 6.35 13.88 26.24
CA CYS A 22 5.59 12.62 26.23
C CYS A 22 6.02 11.66 25.12
N LEU A 23 6.79 12.12 24.12
CA LEU A 23 7.24 11.29 23.00
C LEU A 23 8.07 10.07 23.45
N ASP A 24 8.92 10.24 24.47
CA ASP A 24 9.80 9.17 24.98
C ASP A 24 9.18 8.40 26.17
N LYS A 25 7.88 8.62 26.45
CA LYS A 25 7.18 8.07 27.63
C LYS A 25 5.92 7.27 27.32
N GLU A 26 5.69 6.89 26.07
CA GLU A 26 4.65 5.88 25.82
C GLU A 26 5.22 4.49 26.16
N PRO A 27 4.67 3.78 27.16
CA PRO A 27 5.05 2.40 27.39
C PRO A 27 4.56 1.56 26.21
N SER A 28 5.42 0.63 25.80
CA SER A 28 5.13 -0.34 24.74
C SER A 28 3.79 -1.04 24.99
N ALA A 29 2.98 -1.20 23.94
CA ALA A 29 1.74 -1.97 23.94
C ALA A 29 1.94 -3.43 24.43
N VAL A 30 3.19 -3.91 24.48
CA VAL A 30 3.59 -5.19 25.06
C VAL A 30 3.45 -5.20 26.60
N GLU A 31 3.66 -4.08 27.27
CA GLU A 31 3.65 -3.97 28.74
C GLU A 31 2.22 -3.90 29.31
N SER A 32 1.25 -3.38 28.55
CA SER A 32 -0.17 -3.39 28.90
C SER A 32 -0.82 -4.77 28.74
N VAL A 33 -0.31 -5.60 27.81
CA VAL A 33 -0.76 -6.99 27.63
C VAL A 33 -0.25 -7.89 28.76
N LEU A 34 0.97 -7.63 29.26
CA LEU A 34 1.60 -8.39 30.35
C LEU A 34 0.90 -8.27 31.72
N ARG A 35 0.14 -7.20 31.97
CA ARG A 35 -0.60 -7.02 33.24
C ARG A 35 -1.98 -7.69 33.27
N LEU A 36 -2.55 -8.02 32.10
CA LEU A 36 -3.87 -8.64 32.00
C LEU A 36 -3.86 -10.16 32.16
N ILE A 37 -2.66 -10.78 32.21
CA ILE A 37 -2.47 -12.24 32.28
C ILE A 37 -2.14 -12.70 33.71
N SER A 38 -2.11 -11.80 34.69
CA SER A 38 -1.88 -12.15 36.10
C SER A 38 -3.16 -12.64 36.80
N THR A 39 -3.61 -13.85 36.46
CA THR A 39 -4.35 -14.70 37.40
C THR A 39 -3.69 -16.07 37.44
N GLU A 40 -3.15 -16.39 38.60
CA GLU A 40 -2.39 -17.59 38.93
C GLU A 40 -3.15 -18.89 38.60
N GLN A 41 -2.49 -19.85 37.92
CA GLN A 41 -2.18 -21.18 38.47
C GLN A 41 -1.34 -22.03 37.49
N PRO A 42 -0.55 -23.01 38.00
CA PRO A 42 0.65 -23.49 37.34
C PRO A 42 0.36 -24.65 36.40
N VAL A 43 0.80 -24.54 35.14
CA VAL A 43 0.80 -25.66 34.21
C VAL A 43 2.20 -25.82 33.64
N GLN A 44 2.78 -26.96 34.01
CA GLN A 44 3.94 -27.69 33.50
C GLN A 44 4.78 -27.02 32.41
N GLU A 45 6.08 -26.89 32.71
CA GLU A 45 7.14 -26.60 31.76
C GLU A 45 7.07 -27.53 30.54
N VAL A 46 6.43 -27.05 29.48
CA VAL A 46 6.73 -27.47 28.12
C VAL A 46 7.80 -26.52 27.64
N SER A 47 9.01 -27.04 27.47
CA SER A 47 10.18 -26.31 26.99
C SER A 47 9.95 -25.80 25.56
N VAL A 48 9.41 -24.59 25.45
CA VAL A 48 9.47 -23.79 24.23
C VAL A 48 10.93 -23.39 24.05
N GLN A 49 11.58 -23.94 23.03
CA GLN A 49 12.93 -23.51 22.68
C GLN A 49 12.90 -22.02 22.30
N PRO A 50 13.85 -21.20 22.77
CA PRO A 50 13.89 -19.79 22.41
C PRO A 50 14.28 -19.68 20.94
N GLU A 51 13.45 -18.98 20.16
CA GLU A 51 13.79 -18.53 18.81
C GLU A 51 15.21 -17.93 18.82
N SER A 52 16.10 -18.55 18.05
CA SER A 52 17.52 -18.40 18.31
C SER A 52 18.04 -17.04 17.80
N LYS A 53 18.23 -16.07 18.71
CA LYS A 53 18.86 -14.76 18.39
C LYS A 53 20.06 -14.92 17.46
N LEU A 54 20.15 -14.04 16.46
CA LEU A 54 21.22 -14.02 15.48
C LEU A 54 22.53 -13.58 16.16
N THR A 55 23.65 -14.22 15.85
CA THR A 55 24.96 -13.91 16.48
C THR A 55 26.03 -13.66 15.41
N LEU A 56 27.08 -12.92 15.75
CA LEU A 56 28.22 -12.69 14.82
C LEU A 56 28.82 -14.01 14.33
N THR A 57 28.89 -15.02 15.20
CA THR A 57 29.38 -16.36 14.86
C THR A 57 28.47 -17.05 13.85
N LYS A 58 27.14 -16.90 13.98
CA LYS A 58 26.18 -17.41 12.99
C LYS A 58 26.35 -16.70 11.65
N LEU A 59 26.44 -15.37 11.64
CA LEU A 59 26.63 -14.58 10.41
C LEU A 59 27.91 -14.98 9.66
N LYS A 60 29.03 -15.15 10.37
CA LYS A 60 30.29 -15.63 9.77
C LYS A 60 30.14 -17.03 9.16
N LYS A 61 29.50 -17.95 9.87
CA LYS A 61 29.21 -19.30 9.34
C LYS A 61 28.34 -19.24 8.09
N MET A 62 27.33 -18.37 8.06
CA MET A 62 26.48 -18.18 6.89
C MET A 62 27.31 -17.72 5.68
N VAL A 63 28.20 -16.73 5.86
CA VAL A 63 29.09 -16.24 4.79
C VAL A 63 29.99 -17.35 4.24
N GLU A 64 30.58 -18.16 5.11
CA GLU A 64 31.56 -19.19 4.73
C GLU A 64 30.92 -20.47 4.18
N ARG A 65 29.69 -20.80 4.57
CA ARG A 65 29.11 -22.14 4.35
C ARG A 65 27.77 -22.16 3.62
N GLU A 66 26.99 -21.09 3.72
CA GLU A 66 25.61 -21.07 3.23
C GLU A 66 25.45 -20.15 2.02
N LEU A 67 26.13 -18.99 2.03
CA LEU A 67 26.10 -18.04 0.93
C LEU A 67 27.04 -18.46 -0.21
N LYS A 68 26.57 -18.35 -1.44
CA LYS A 68 27.35 -18.64 -2.65
C LYS A 68 28.02 -17.37 -3.15
N TRP A 69 29.32 -17.42 -3.44
CA TRP A 69 30.08 -16.27 -3.93
C TRP A 69 30.62 -16.51 -5.34
N ALA A 70 30.52 -15.51 -6.21
CA ALA A 70 31.07 -15.59 -7.57
C ALA A 70 32.60 -15.49 -7.60
N HIS A 71 33.21 -14.90 -6.56
CA HIS A 71 34.65 -14.74 -6.43
C HIS A 71 35.07 -14.67 -4.95
N PRO A 72 36.26 -15.18 -4.54
CA PRO A 72 36.73 -15.14 -3.15
C PRO A 72 36.81 -13.72 -2.55
N ALA A 73 37.13 -12.72 -3.39
CA ALA A 73 37.11 -11.31 -2.95
C ALA A 73 35.72 -10.81 -2.53
N HIS A 74 34.64 -11.45 -3.01
CA HIS A 74 33.28 -11.13 -2.58
C HIS A 74 33.01 -11.69 -1.18
N GLU A 75 33.41 -12.93 -0.91
CA GLU A 75 33.34 -13.54 0.41
C GLU A 75 34.13 -12.73 1.46
N GLN A 76 35.37 -12.34 1.13
CA GLN A 76 36.21 -11.53 2.01
C GLN A 76 35.57 -10.18 2.36
N LEU A 77 34.92 -9.53 1.39
CA LEU A 77 34.21 -8.27 1.62
C LEU A 77 33.04 -8.47 2.59
N ALA A 78 32.30 -9.58 2.46
CA ALA A 78 31.21 -9.94 3.36
C ALA A 78 31.70 -10.10 4.82
N LEU A 79 32.81 -10.79 5.04
CA LEU A 79 33.43 -10.91 6.37
C LEU A 79 33.88 -9.54 6.91
N GLN A 80 34.39 -8.66 6.04
CA GLN A 80 34.79 -7.32 6.41
C GLN A 80 33.60 -6.42 6.79
N LEU A 81 32.45 -6.57 6.12
CA LEU A 81 31.20 -5.89 6.52
C LEU A 81 30.79 -6.25 7.95
N ILE A 82 30.85 -7.53 8.32
CA ILE A 82 30.56 -7.99 9.69
C ILE A 82 31.46 -7.26 10.70
N GLU A 83 32.77 -7.21 10.45
CA GLU A 83 33.71 -6.58 11.37
C GLU A 83 33.56 -5.06 11.45
N ASN A 84 33.18 -4.38 10.37
CA ASN A 84 33.01 -2.92 10.38
C ASN A 84 31.68 -2.46 10.98
N MET A 85 30.66 -3.33 10.94
CA MET A 85 29.31 -3.00 11.42
C MET A 85 29.01 -3.56 12.83
N ARG A 86 29.78 -4.55 13.32
CA ARG A 86 29.50 -5.29 14.57
C ARG A 86 29.26 -4.47 15.85
N ASN A 87 29.78 -3.24 15.93
CA ASN A 87 29.68 -2.40 17.13
C ASN A 87 28.58 -1.35 17.05
N GLN A 88 28.16 -0.98 15.84
CA GLN A 88 27.23 0.12 15.59
C GLN A 88 25.84 -0.37 15.16
N TYR A 89 25.74 -1.60 14.67
CA TYR A 89 24.52 -2.13 14.08
C TYR A 89 24.10 -3.45 14.73
N GLU A 90 22.77 -3.64 14.80
CA GLU A 90 22.14 -4.90 15.20
C GLU A 90 22.44 -6.02 14.20
N ARG A 91 22.26 -7.27 14.61
CA ARG A 91 22.73 -8.43 13.81
C ARG A 91 21.88 -8.64 12.57
N GLU A 92 20.62 -8.29 12.68
CA GLU A 92 19.59 -8.31 11.65
C GLU A 92 19.98 -7.34 10.53
N LEU A 93 20.42 -6.12 10.88
CA LEU A 93 20.87 -5.15 9.88
C LEU A 93 22.22 -5.53 9.23
N ILE A 94 23.11 -6.21 9.97
CA ILE A 94 24.32 -6.78 9.37
C ILE A 94 23.96 -7.91 8.40
N LEU A 95 22.93 -8.72 8.69
CA LEU A 95 22.44 -9.74 7.77
C LEU A 95 21.94 -9.11 6.46
N GLU A 96 21.21 -8.00 6.54
CA GLU A 96 20.75 -7.28 5.34
C GLU A 96 21.91 -6.76 4.49
N ALA A 97 22.98 -6.25 5.11
CA ALA A 97 24.19 -5.86 4.40
C ALA A 97 24.83 -7.04 3.63
N LEU A 98 24.83 -8.23 4.25
CA LEU A 98 25.35 -9.45 3.64
C LEU A 98 24.48 -9.94 2.49
N VAL A 99 23.15 -9.86 2.65
CA VAL A 99 22.17 -10.22 1.63
C VAL A 99 22.29 -9.31 0.42
N LEU A 100 22.36 -7.98 0.65
CA LEU A 100 22.59 -6.99 -0.41
C LEU A 100 23.87 -7.29 -1.19
N TRP A 101 24.98 -7.51 -0.48
CA TRP A 101 26.25 -7.80 -1.12
C TRP A 101 26.24 -9.13 -1.87
N ASN A 102 25.62 -10.16 -1.31
CA ASN A 102 25.54 -11.47 -1.95
C ASN A 102 24.76 -11.40 -3.26
N GLY A 103 23.58 -10.78 -3.25
CA GLY A 103 22.78 -10.57 -4.45
C GLY A 103 23.53 -9.76 -5.50
N TYR A 104 24.01 -8.56 -5.12
CA TYR A 104 24.71 -7.66 -6.03
C TYR A 104 25.94 -8.31 -6.66
N SER A 105 26.76 -9.00 -5.87
CA SER A 105 28.01 -9.59 -6.34
C SER A 105 27.81 -10.78 -7.28
N ARG A 106 26.75 -11.57 -7.08
CA ARG A 106 26.39 -12.68 -7.96
C ARG A 106 25.81 -12.19 -9.29
N GLN A 107 24.96 -11.18 -9.24
CA GLN A 107 24.29 -10.63 -10.41
C GLN A 107 25.26 -9.84 -11.30
N THR A 108 26.02 -8.91 -10.71
CA THR A 108 26.84 -7.95 -11.47
C THR A 108 28.29 -8.39 -11.64
N ARG A 109 28.75 -9.40 -10.88
CA ARG A 109 30.13 -9.91 -10.86
C ARG A 109 31.18 -8.78 -10.80
N PRO A 110 31.09 -7.87 -9.81
CA PRO A 110 31.91 -6.67 -9.79
C PRO A 110 33.37 -7.00 -9.48
N THR A 111 34.29 -6.28 -10.12
CA THR A 111 35.72 -6.35 -9.75
C THR A 111 35.96 -5.58 -8.45
N VAL A 112 36.38 -6.28 -7.40
CA VAL A 112 36.69 -5.66 -6.09
C VAL A 112 38.18 -5.35 -6.01
N LYS A 113 38.55 -4.08 -6.27
CA LYS A 113 39.94 -3.58 -6.11
C LYS A 113 40.24 -3.14 -4.67
N LYS A 114 39.29 -2.46 -4.02
CA LYS A 114 39.34 -2.06 -2.61
C LYS A 114 37.98 -2.36 -1.99
N THR A 115 37.95 -3.27 -1.02
CA THR A 115 36.73 -3.72 -0.33
C THR A 115 35.97 -2.55 0.30
N GLY A 116 36.68 -1.60 0.90
CA GLY A 116 36.09 -0.40 1.50
C GLY A 116 35.19 0.42 0.59
N SER A 117 35.39 0.36 -0.74
CA SER A 117 34.51 1.08 -1.69
C SER A 117 33.07 0.58 -1.70
N PHE A 118 32.87 -0.75 -1.60
CA PHE A 118 31.53 -1.34 -1.54
C PHE A 118 31.02 -1.40 -0.10
N CYS A 119 31.88 -1.67 0.89
CA CYS A 119 31.45 -1.64 2.29
C CYS A 119 30.87 -0.27 2.69
N ALA A 120 31.55 0.81 2.30
CA ALA A 120 31.07 2.17 2.53
C ALA A 120 29.74 2.46 1.83
N ALA A 121 29.55 1.95 0.61
CA ALA A 121 28.32 2.15 -0.13
C ALA A 121 27.13 1.38 0.48
N ILE A 122 27.35 0.14 0.90
CA ILE A 122 26.33 -0.68 1.58
C ILE A 122 25.94 -0.05 2.91
N GLU A 123 26.92 0.33 3.73
CA GLU A 123 26.65 0.98 5.02
C GLU A 123 25.93 2.31 4.84
N TYR A 124 26.28 3.11 3.82
CA TYR A 124 25.56 4.34 3.48
C TYR A 124 24.10 4.05 3.13
N LEU A 125 23.84 3.12 2.21
CA LEU A 125 22.48 2.77 1.77
C LEU A 125 21.59 2.34 2.94
N LEU A 126 22.08 1.42 3.77
CA LEU A 126 21.33 0.95 4.95
C LEU A 126 21.18 2.05 6.01
N SER A 127 22.18 2.90 6.16
CA SER A 127 22.12 4.02 7.08
C SER A 127 21.02 5.02 6.71
N GLU A 128 20.83 5.31 5.42
CA GLU A 128 19.76 6.19 4.95
C GLU A 128 18.39 5.54 5.18
N GLU A 129 18.25 4.25 4.85
CA GLU A 129 16.99 3.51 4.99
C GLU A 129 16.50 3.44 6.44
N TYR A 130 17.41 3.13 7.37
CA TYR A 130 17.08 2.96 8.79
C TYR A 130 17.24 4.24 9.61
N GLY A 131 17.50 5.38 8.96
CA GLY A 131 17.56 6.69 9.61
C GLY A 131 18.78 6.94 10.50
N PHE A 132 19.85 6.17 10.35
CA PHE A 132 21.15 6.45 10.98
C PHE A 132 21.82 7.69 10.39
N ASN A 133 21.54 8.00 9.11
CA ASN A 133 21.99 9.21 8.40
C ASN A 133 23.52 9.48 8.48
N VAL A 134 24.33 8.43 8.49
CA VAL A 134 25.80 8.50 8.42
C VAL A 134 26.22 9.14 7.10
N SER A 135 27.06 10.17 7.19
CA SER A 135 27.48 10.93 6.01
C SER A 135 28.50 10.16 5.16
N LYS A 136 28.54 10.48 3.85
CA LYS A 136 29.57 9.94 2.95
C LYS A 136 30.98 10.35 3.38
N ASP A 137 31.16 11.51 4.00
CA ASP A 137 32.46 11.98 4.50
C ASP A 137 32.96 11.11 5.66
N GLU A 138 32.09 10.77 6.61
CA GLU A 138 32.43 9.85 7.72
C GLU A 138 32.80 8.47 7.19
N LEU A 139 32.04 7.94 6.24
CA LEU A 139 32.32 6.63 5.63
C LEU A 139 33.57 6.67 4.75
N ALA A 140 33.86 7.78 4.08
CA ALA A 140 35.09 7.97 3.32
C ALA A 140 36.33 7.83 4.22
N VAL A 141 36.28 8.42 5.42
CA VAL A 141 37.34 8.27 6.44
C VAL A 141 37.38 6.84 6.96
N LYS A 142 36.25 6.28 7.40
CA LYS A 142 36.15 4.92 7.97
C LYS A 142 36.71 3.84 7.04
N TYR A 143 36.43 3.96 5.75
CA TYR A 143 36.78 2.96 4.74
C TYR A 143 37.97 3.33 3.87
N GLU A 144 38.62 4.46 4.17
CA GLU A 144 39.77 4.99 3.44
C GLU A 144 39.53 5.13 1.92
N VAL A 145 38.36 5.65 1.54
CA VAL A 145 37.96 5.87 0.14
C VAL A 145 37.50 7.32 -0.06
N THR A 146 37.29 7.74 -1.30
CA THR A 146 36.75 9.07 -1.58
C THR A 146 35.23 9.07 -1.59
N THR A 147 34.59 10.17 -1.20
CA THR A 147 33.13 10.36 -1.31
C THR A 147 32.59 10.19 -2.73
N ALA A 148 33.39 10.56 -3.74
CA ALA A 148 33.09 10.30 -5.15
C ALA A 148 33.03 8.80 -5.46
N THR A 149 33.93 8.01 -4.88
CA THR A 149 33.92 6.55 -5.01
C THR A 149 32.67 5.96 -4.37
N ILE A 150 32.33 6.40 -3.15
CA ILE A 150 31.12 5.98 -2.44
C ILE A 150 29.89 6.31 -3.27
N SER A 151 29.75 7.56 -3.73
CA SER A 151 28.58 7.99 -4.52
C SER A 151 28.37 7.18 -5.79
N ARG A 152 29.46 6.84 -6.50
CA ARG A 152 29.37 5.96 -7.67
C ARG A 152 28.88 4.56 -7.29
N LYS A 153 29.43 3.96 -6.22
CA LYS A 153 29.04 2.61 -5.78
C LYS A 153 27.63 2.56 -5.19
N VAL A 154 27.22 3.60 -4.46
CA VAL A 154 25.84 3.80 -4.01
C VAL A 154 24.91 3.82 -5.21
N LYS A 155 25.21 4.59 -6.26
CA LYS A 155 24.39 4.63 -7.47
C LYS A 155 24.32 3.27 -8.17
N GLU A 156 25.44 2.57 -8.32
CA GLU A 156 25.47 1.22 -8.92
C GLU A 156 24.60 0.23 -8.13
N MET A 157 24.73 0.22 -6.80
CA MET A 157 23.97 -0.68 -5.92
C MET A 157 22.51 -0.29 -5.79
N PHE A 158 22.19 0.99 -5.78
CA PHE A 158 20.81 1.50 -5.77
C PHE A 158 20.08 1.06 -7.04
N ASN A 159 20.68 1.23 -8.22
CA ASN A 159 20.09 0.75 -9.48
C ASN A 159 19.86 -0.77 -9.46
N TYR A 160 20.77 -1.53 -8.83
CA TYR A 160 20.58 -2.97 -8.64
C TYR A 160 19.42 -3.27 -7.69
N ILE A 161 19.30 -2.56 -6.56
CA ILE A 161 18.20 -2.75 -5.60
C ILE A 161 16.87 -2.44 -6.27
N GLU A 162 16.78 -1.36 -7.06
CA GLU A 162 15.58 -1.04 -7.83
C GLU A 162 15.22 -2.15 -8.82
N GLU A 163 16.20 -2.74 -9.51
CA GLU A 163 15.90 -3.77 -10.51
C GLU A 163 15.62 -5.16 -9.91
N TYR A 164 16.35 -5.56 -8.86
CA TYR A 164 16.38 -6.95 -8.36
C TYR A 164 15.95 -7.10 -6.89
N GLY A 165 15.86 -6.01 -6.12
CA GLY A 165 15.73 -6.04 -4.66
C GLY A 165 17.06 -6.31 -3.95
N MET A 166 17.09 -6.17 -2.62
CA MET A 166 18.32 -6.30 -1.82
C MET A 166 19.01 -7.66 -2.04
N GLY A 167 18.35 -8.79 -1.79
CA GLY A 167 18.99 -10.11 -2.00
C GLY A 167 18.99 -10.63 -3.44
N GLY A 168 18.37 -9.90 -4.38
CA GLY A 168 18.14 -10.38 -5.74
C GLY A 168 17.35 -11.69 -5.75
N GLU A 169 17.75 -12.61 -6.63
CA GLU A 169 17.17 -13.96 -6.72
C GLU A 169 17.34 -14.78 -5.42
N THR A 170 18.29 -14.43 -4.55
CA THR A 170 18.56 -15.18 -3.31
C THR A 170 17.40 -15.06 -2.32
N ASP A 171 16.80 -13.89 -2.24
CA ASP A 171 15.67 -13.60 -1.38
C ASP A 171 14.41 -14.34 -1.83
N GLU A 172 14.20 -14.44 -3.15
CA GLU A 172 13.14 -15.27 -3.73
C GLU A 172 13.40 -16.74 -3.44
N LEU A 173 14.62 -17.23 -3.68
CA LEU A 173 15.00 -18.62 -3.43
C LEU A 173 14.81 -19.01 -1.96
N MET A 174 15.04 -18.10 -1.00
CA MET A 174 14.76 -18.38 0.41
C MET A 174 13.26 -18.57 0.68
N ILE A 175 12.40 -17.74 0.08
CA ILE A 175 10.94 -17.89 0.16
C ILE A 175 10.51 -19.21 -0.51
N LEU A 176 11.02 -19.49 -1.71
CA LEU A 176 10.67 -20.69 -2.47
C LEU A 176 11.05 -21.98 -1.71
N ASN A 177 12.17 -21.97 -1.00
CA ASN A 177 12.69 -23.11 -0.23
C ASN A 177 12.19 -23.17 1.23
N SER A 178 11.37 -22.21 1.69
CA SER A 178 10.83 -22.26 3.04
C SER A 178 9.89 -23.47 3.23
N PRO A 179 9.63 -23.93 4.46
CA PRO A 179 8.70 -25.03 4.71
C PRO A 179 7.21 -24.60 4.63
N ASP A 180 6.93 -23.35 4.26
CA ASP A 180 5.57 -22.78 4.27
C ASP A 180 4.68 -23.33 3.14
N THR A 181 3.38 -23.10 3.22
CA THR A 181 2.44 -23.54 2.18
C THR A 181 2.64 -22.75 0.87
N ALA A 182 2.16 -23.29 -0.25
CA ALA A 182 2.24 -22.58 -1.54
C ALA A 182 1.58 -21.19 -1.48
N LYS A 183 0.46 -21.08 -0.75
CA LYS A 183 -0.25 -19.82 -0.52
C LYS A 183 0.59 -18.84 0.30
N ASP A 184 1.20 -19.29 1.40
CA ASP A 184 2.04 -18.42 2.25
C ASP A 184 3.25 -17.88 1.49
N LYS A 185 3.89 -18.74 0.69
CA LYS A 185 5.01 -18.34 -0.19
C LYS A 185 4.58 -17.32 -1.24
N ALA A 186 3.45 -17.56 -1.90
CA ALA A 186 2.88 -16.62 -2.85
C ALA A 186 2.60 -15.27 -2.17
N GLN A 187 2.00 -15.27 -0.98
CA GLN A 187 1.74 -14.05 -0.22
C GLN A 187 3.03 -13.31 0.15
N ALA A 188 4.09 -14.02 0.54
CA ALA A 188 5.39 -13.40 0.83
C ALA A 188 6.00 -12.73 -0.40
N LEU A 189 5.87 -13.33 -1.60
CA LEU A 189 6.27 -12.71 -2.86
C LEU A 189 5.44 -11.45 -3.18
N LEU A 190 4.12 -11.50 -2.90
CA LEU A 190 3.23 -10.36 -3.15
C LEU A 190 3.48 -9.19 -2.19
N ASN A 191 3.81 -9.45 -0.93
CA ASN A 191 4.22 -8.39 0.00
C ASN A 191 5.47 -7.67 -0.53
N LYS A 192 6.46 -8.42 -1.02
CA LYS A 192 7.64 -7.84 -1.68
C LYS A 192 7.29 -7.08 -2.96
N ALA A 193 6.29 -7.54 -3.71
CA ALA A 193 5.80 -6.84 -4.88
C ALA A 193 5.13 -5.51 -4.52
N MET A 194 4.44 -5.41 -3.38
CA MET A 194 3.85 -4.15 -2.92
C MET A 194 4.90 -3.14 -2.42
N GLU A 195 6.01 -3.63 -1.85
CA GLU A 195 7.12 -2.80 -1.38
C GLU A 195 8.05 -2.33 -2.50
N SER A 196 8.01 -3.00 -3.66
CA SER A 196 8.88 -2.72 -4.80
C SER A 196 8.45 -1.48 -5.57
N SER A 197 9.35 -0.50 -5.73
CA SER A 197 9.13 0.68 -6.60
C SER A 197 9.27 0.37 -8.10
N SER A 198 9.79 -0.80 -8.46
CA SER A 198 10.05 -1.18 -9.86
C SER A 198 8.90 -1.98 -10.46
N SER A 199 8.22 -1.38 -11.44
CA SER A 199 7.13 -2.00 -12.22
C SER A 199 7.49 -3.41 -12.74
N LYS A 200 8.64 -3.54 -13.41
CA LYS A 200 9.15 -4.83 -13.92
C LYS A 200 9.25 -5.89 -12.81
N ARG A 201 9.69 -5.47 -11.62
CA ARG A 201 9.86 -6.33 -10.47
C ARG A 201 8.51 -6.73 -9.85
N ARG A 202 7.58 -5.78 -9.73
CA ARG A 202 6.19 -6.05 -9.30
C ARG A 202 5.55 -7.12 -10.18
N ILE A 203 5.67 -6.98 -11.51
CA ILE A 203 5.15 -7.94 -12.49
C ILE A 203 5.81 -9.31 -12.33
N GLN A 204 7.13 -9.37 -12.18
CA GLN A 204 7.85 -10.64 -12.04
C GLN A 204 7.39 -11.40 -10.79
N LEU A 205 7.37 -10.73 -9.64
CA LEU A 205 6.98 -11.32 -8.36
C LEU A 205 5.52 -11.80 -8.38
N ALA A 206 4.61 -11.02 -8.96
CA ALA A 206 3.21 -11.42 -9.12
C ALA A 206 3.05 -12.66 -10.03
N LYS A 207 3.80 -12.73 -11.13
CA LYS A 207 3.80 -13.93 -12.01
C LYS A 207 4.34 -15.16 -11.29
N THR A 208 5.45 -15.04 -10.58
CA THR A 208 6.01 -16.14 -9.79
C THR A 208 5.04 -16.58 -8.69
N ALA A 209 4.34 -15.65 -8.03
CA ALA A 209 3.29 -15.99 -7.07
C ALA A 209 2.16 -16.82 -7.72
N LEU A 210 1.72 -16.47 -8.93
CA LEU A 210 0.69 -17.21 -9.66
C LEU A 210 1.14 -18.61 -10.15
N GLU A 211 2.43 -18.78 -10.47
CA GLU A 211 2.99 -20.11 -10.80
C GLU A 211 2.91 -21.07 -9.60
N MET A 212 2.98 -20.52 -8.38
CA MET A 212 2.91 -21.31 -7.14
C MET A 212 1.49 -21.50 -6.64
N TYR A 213 0.69 -20.43 -6.70
CA TYR A 213 -0.68 -20.39 -6.20
C TYR A 213 -1.53 -19.55 -7.16
N SER A 214 -2.22 -20.24 -8.07
CA SER A 214 -3.01 -19.61 -9.14
C SER A 214 -4.26 -18.88 -8.65
N ASP A 215 -4.73 -19.20 -7.44
CA ASP A 215 -5.96 -18.68 -6.87
C ASP A 215 -5.70 -17.44 -5.99
N SER A 216 -4.83 -16.53 -6.44
CA SER A 216 -4.49 -15.30 -5.72
C SER A 216 -5.09 -14.06 -6.38
N SER A 217 -6.10 -13.45 -5.76
CA SER A 217 -6.68 -12.18 -6.23
C SER A 217 -5.65 -11.05 -6.28
N ASP A 218 -4.80 -10.94 -5.25
CA ASP A 218 -3.79 -9.89 -5.13
C ASP A 218 -2.73 -9.94 -6.23
N ALA A 219 -2.33 -11.14 -6.66
CA ALA A 219 -1.37 -11.28 -7.76
C ALA A 219 -1.93 -10.73 -9.08
N TYR A 220 -3.19 -11.03 -9.38
CA TYR A 220 -3.87 -10.47 -10.55
C TYR A 220 -4.11 -8.97 -10.43
N LEU A 221 -4.38 -8.45 -9.24
CA LEU A 221 -4.52 -7.02 -9.00
C LEU A 221 -3.22 -6.27 -9.33
N ILE A 222 -2.07 -6.76 -8.86
CA ILE A 222 -0.76 -6.17 -9.19
C ILE A 222 -0.51 -6.20 -10.70
N LEU A 223 -0.83 -7.30 -11.38
CA LEU A 223 -0.68 -7.37 -12.84
C LEU A 223 -1.61 -6.41 -13.59
N ALA A 224 -2.79 -6.13 -13.05
CA ALA A 224 -3.71 -5.16 -13.62
C ALA A 224 -3.21 -3.72 -13.44
N GLU A 225 -2.71 -3.37 -12.25
CA GLU A 225 -2.14 -2.04 -11.96
C GLU A 225 -0.91 -1.73 -12.81
N GLU A 226 -0.11 -2.77 -13.12
CA GLU A 226 1.10 -2.68 -13.94
C GLU A 226 0.87 -2.81 -15.44
N SER A 227 -0.39 -2.91 -15.87
CA SER A 227 -0.73 -3.06 -17.28
C SER A 227 -0.78 -1.71 -17.99
N ASP A 228 -0.03 -1.58 -19.08
CA ASP A 228 -0.09 -0.40 -19.96
C ASP A 228 -1.39 -0.31 -20.78
N ASN A 229 -2.21 -1.36 -20.78
CA ASN A 229 -3.40 -1.49 -21.61
C ASN A 229 -4.63 -1.79 -20.75
N GLU A 230 -5.63 -0.92 -20.82
CA GLU A 230 -6.89 -1.09 -20.07
C GLU A 230 -7.61 -2.42 -20.36
N SER A 231 -7.50 -2.96 -21.58
CA SER A 231 -8.11 -4.25 -21.92
C SER A 231 -7.42 -5.40 -21.19
N ASP A 232 -6.09 -5.37 -21.11
CA ASP A 232 -5.31 -6.39 -20.42
C ASP A 232 -5.47 -6.25 -18.91
N ALA A 233 -5.50 -5.02 -18.39
CA ALA A 233 -5.85 -4.72 -17.01
C ALA A 233 -7.21 -5.33 -16.63
N ARG A 234 -8.26 -5.08 -17.42
CA ARG A 234 -9.60 -5.66 -17.19
C ARG A 234 -9.60 -7.18 -17.26
N ALA A 235 -8.82 -7.78 -18.16
CA ALA A 235 -8.70 -9.23 -18.25
C ALA A 235 -8.05 -9.83 -16.99
N TYR A 236 -7.00 -9.20 -16.45
CA TYR A 236 -6.39 -9.60 -15.18
C TYR A 236 -7.36 -9.43 -14.01
N LEU A 237 -8.08 -8.32 -13.93
CA LEU A 237 -9.09 -8.09 -12.89
C LEU A 237 -10.17 -9.18 -12.90
N LYS A 238 -10.71 -9.53 -14.07
CA LYS A 238 -11.66 -10.65 -14.22
C LYS A 238 -11.07 -11.99 -13.77
N ALA A 239 -9.84 -12.28 -14.20
CA ALA A 239 -9.16 -13.52 -13.82
C ALA A 239 -8.94 -13.61 -12.30
N GLY A 240 -8.66 -12.48 -11.64
CA GLY A 240 -8.48 -12.42 -10.21
C GLY A 240 -9.77 -12.49 -9.40
N ILE A 241 -10.90 -11.96 -9.91
CA ILE A 241 -12.23 -12.22 -9.32
C ILE A 241 -12.51 -13.73 -9.33
N ALA A 242 -12.32 -14.37 -10.49
CA ALA A 242 -12.52 -15.82 -10.61
C ALA A 242 -11.55 -16.63 -9.73
N ALA A 243 -10.33 -16.13 -9.51
CA ALA A 243 -9.36 -16.72 -8.59
C ALA A 243 -9.84 -16.66 -7.13
N GLY A 244 -10.30 -15.50 -6.67
CA GLY A 244 -10.85 -15.34 -5.32
C GLY A 244 -12.12 -16.15 -5.08
N GLU A 245 -12.97 -16.31 -6.10
CA GLU A 245 -14.15 -17.20 -6.03
C GLU A 245 -13.76 -18.65 -5.79
N ARG A 246 -12.73 -19.16 -6.47
CA ARG A 246 -12.21 -20.51 -6.25
C ARG A 246 -11.53 -20.65 -4.89
N GLU A 247 -10.77 -19.64 -4.47
CA GLU A 247 -10.05 -19.63 -3.19
C GLU A 247 -11.00 -19.71 -2.00
N LEU A 248 -12.04 -18.87 -1.99
CA LEU A 248 -13.00 -18.81 -0.89
C LEU A 248 -14.02 -19.95 -0.97
N GLY A 249 -14.50 -20.27 -2.17
CA GLY A 249 -15.49 -21.31 -2.43
C GLY A 249 -16.93 -20.89 -2.09
N GLU A 250 -17.88 -21.47 -2.82
CA GLU A 250 -19.31 -21.11 -2.79
C GLU A 250 -19.92 -21.15 -1.38
N LEU A 251 -19.66 -22.21 -0.61
CA LEU A 251 -20.18 -22.33 0.76
C LEU A 251 -19.66 -21.23 1.69
N PHE A 252 -18.45 -20.74 1.46
CA PHE A 252 -17.89 -19.63 2.26
C PHE A 252 -18.60 -18.32 1.92
N PHE A 253 -18.88 -18.07 0.64
CA PHE A 253 -19.68 -16.92 0.22
C PHE A 253 -21.06 -16.94 0.85
N GLU A 254 -21.77 -18.06 0.76
CA GLU A 254 -23.12 -18.19 1.32
C GLU A 254 -23.14 -17.95 2.84
N LYS A 255 -22.18 -18.54 3.56
CA LYS A 255 -22.14 -18.46 5.02
C LYS A 255 -21.79 -17.07 5.54
N ASN A 256 -20.94 -16.33 4.83
CA ASN A 256 -20.37 -15.08 5.31
C ASN A 256 -20.92 -13.84 4.57
N LYS A 257 -21.96 -14.00 3.74
CA LYS A 257 -22.57 -12.90 3.00
C LYS A 257 -23.00 -11.78 3.94
N GLY A 258 -22.51 -10.56 3.67
CA GLY A 258 -22.75 -9.36 4.47
C GLY A 258 -21.61 -9.05 5.47
N ASP A 259 -20.82 -10.04 5.85
CA ASP A 259 -19.78 -9.95 6.88
C ASP A 259 -18.36 -9.89 6.32
N PHE A 260 -18.18 -9.73 5.00
CA PHE A 260 -16.86 -9.85 4.36
C PHE A 260 -15.83 -8.86 4.91
N TRP A 261 -16.22 -7.69 5.42
CA TRP A 261 -15.25 -6.74 5.98
C TRP A 261 -14.50 -7.26 7.22
N GLY A 262 -15.20 -8.02 8.07
CA GLY A 262 -14.66 -8.56 9.31
C GLY A 262 -13.67 -9.70 9.10
N LEU A 263 -13.64 -10.27 7.91
CA LEU A 263 -12.81 -11.42 7.55
C LEU A 263 -11.58 -10.91 6.78
N HIS A 264 -10.40 -11.40 7.12
CA HIS A 264 -9.17 -10.93 6.47
C HIS A 264 -8.98 -11.57 5.09
N GLU A 265 -9.42 -12.82 4.95
CA GLU A 265 -9.28 -13.69 3.79
C GLU A 265 -10.11 -13.22 2.60
N THR A 266 -11.18 -12.46 2.83
CA THR A 266 -12.09 -11.92 1.81
C THR A 266 -11.63 -10.58 1.23
N ARG A 267 -10.70 -9.89 1.91
CA ARG A 267 -10.25 -8.54 1.51
C ARG A 267 -9.58 -8.50 0.14
N PRO A 268 -8.73 -9.47 -0.25
CA PRO A 268 -8.21 -9.55 -1.61
C PRO A 268 -9.33 -9.58 -2.67
N TYR A 269 -10.38 -10.39 -2.43
CA TYR A 269 -11.53 -10.50 -3.33
C TYR A 269 -12.30 -9.17 -3.46
N ILE A 270 -12.62 -8.52 -2.34
CA ILE A 270 -13.34 -7.24 -2.38
C ILE A 270 -12.52 -6.15 -3.08
N ARG A 271 -11.19 -6.09 -2.84
CA ARG A 271 -10.31 -5.13 -3.51
C ARG A 271 -10.32 -5.30 -5.01
N ILE A 272 -10.16 -6.53 -5.52
CA ILE A 272 -10.15 -6.77 -6.96
C ILE A 272 -11.51 -6.51 -7.62
N CYS A 273 -12.62 -6.82 -6.93
CA CYS A 273 -13.96 -6.44 -7.38
C CYS A 273 -14.11 -4.91 -7.49
N LYS A 274 -13.63 -4.15 -6.49
CA LYS A 274 -13.68 -2.68 -6.53
C LYS A 274 -12.88 -2.14 -7.72
N SER A 275 -11.64 -2.60 -7.90
CA SER A 275 -10.80 -2.20 -9.03
C SER A 275 -11.42 -2.57 -10.39
N TYR A 276 -12.08 -3.73 -10.50
CA TYR A 276 -12.82 -4.12 -11.70
C TYR A 276 -14.00 -3.19 -11.99
N ALA A 277 -14.83 -2.90 -10.98
CA ALA A 277 -15.95 -1.97 -11.11
C ALA A 277 -15.51 -0.58 -11.56
N GLU A 278 -14.44 -0.06 -10.97
CA GLU A 278 -13.85 1.23 -11.37
C GLU A 278 -13.36 1.19 -12.81
N SER A 279 -12.66 0.13 -13.22
CA SER A 279 -12.20 -0.04 -14.59
C SER A 279 -13.36 -0.13 -15.61
N CYS A 280 -14.46 -0.82 -15.26
CA CYS A 280 -15.68 -0.86 -16.06
C CYS A 280 -16.31 0.53 -16.17
N TRP A 281 -16.43 1.26 -15.05
CA TRP A 281 -16.98 2.61 -15.05
C TRP A 281 -16.18 3.56 -15.93
N PHE A 282 -14.86 3.60 -15.78
CA PHE A 282 -14.00 4.45 -16.60
C PHE A 282 -14.03 4.02 -18.07
N GLY A 283 -14.01 2.71 -18.34
CA GLY A 283 -14.17 2.13 -19.69
C GLY A 283 -15.56 2.34 -20.32
N GLY A 284 -16.55 2.72 -19.51
CA GLY A 284 -17.89 3.09 -19.94
C GLY A 284 -18.93 2.00 -19.95
N ASP A 285 -18.62 0.87 -19.32
CA ASP A 285 -19.56 -0.19 -19.04
C ASP A 285 -20.22 0.07 -17.67
N ALA A 286 -21.19 1.00 -17.67
CA ALA A 286 -21.90 1.40 -16.45
C ALA A 286 -22.79 0.29 -15.90
N GLU A 287 -23.27 -0.63 -16.76
CA GLU A 287 -24.11 -1.74 -16.33
C GLU A 287 -23.28 -2.79 -15.57
N GLU A 288 -22.15 -3.21 -16.14
CA GLU A 288 -21.21 -4.12 -15.48
C GLU A 288 -20.65 -3.52 -14.18
N ALA A 289 -20.32 -2.22 -14.18
CA ALA A 289 -19.88 -1.52 -12.97
C ALA A 289 -20.95 -1.57 -11.86
N ALA A 290 -22.23 -1.35 -12.20
CA ALA A 290 -23.33 -1.43 -11.24
C ALA A 290 -23.43 -2.83 -10.61
N GLN A 291 -23.42 -3.88 -11.44
CA GLN A 291 -23.54 -5.27 -10.97
C GLN A 291 -22.45 -5.64 -9.96
N ILE A 292 -21.21 -5.24 -10.22
CA ILE A 292 -20.09 -5.55 -9.33
C ILE A 292 -20.14 -4.72 -8.05
N LEU A 293 -20.54 -3.45 -8.12
CA LEU A 293 -20.70 -2.61 -6.94
C LEU A 293 -21.86 -3.10 -6.05
N GLU A 294 -22.98 -3.51 -6.65
CA GLU A 294 -24.09 -4.15 -5.95
C GLU A 294 -23.62 -5.42 -5.25
N HIS A 295 -22.87 -6.27 -5.95
CA HIS A 295 -22.26 -7.48 -5.37
C HIS A 295 -21.35 -7.17 -4.19
N ILE A 296 -20.51 -6.13 -4.27
CA ILE A 296 -19.69 -5.69 -3.13
C ILE A 296 -20.57 -5.31 -1.93
N LEU A 297 -21.66 -4.55 -2.15
CA LEU A 297 -22.57 -4.14 -1.08
C LEU A 297 -23.39 -5.29 -0.50
N GLU A 298 -23.63 -6.35 -1.28
CA GLU A 298 -24.25 -7.58 -0.79
C GLU A 298 -23.32 -8.39 0.13
N LEU A 299 -22.02 -8.39 -0.19
CA LEU A 299 -21.00 -9.09 0.60
C LEU A 299 -20.52 -8.27 1.81
N ASN A 300 -20.57 -6.95 1.72
CA ASN A 300 -20.12 -5.99 2.72
C ASN A 300 -21.18 -4.89 2.92
N THR A 301 -22.17 -5.14 3.77
CA THR A 301 -23.36 -4.27 3.89
C THR A 301 -23.07 -2.90 4.51
N GLU A 302 -22.03 -2.81 5.34
CA GLU A 302 -21.57 -1.55 5.94
C GLU A 302 -20.69 -0.73 4.98
N ASP A 303 -20.32 -1.31 3.83
CA ASP A 303 -19.54 -0.70 2.78
C ASP A 303 -18.30 0.06 3.28
N ASN A 304 -17.49 -0.62 4.08
CA ASN A 304 -16.24 -0.07 4.56
C ASN A 304 -15.26 0.32 3.44
N THR A 305 -15.53 -0.11 2.20
CA THR A 305 -14.74 0.14 0.99
C THR A 305 -15.20 1.34 0.16
N GLY A 306 -16.37 1.92 0.45
CA GLY A 306 -16.89 3.09 -0.26
C GLY A 306 -17.50 2.82 -1.64
N ALA A 307 -17.88 1.58 -1.95
CA ALA A 307 -18.52 1.20 -3.22
C ALA A 307 -19.83 1.96 -3.46
N ARG A 308 -20.56 2.33 -2.40
CA ARG A 308 -21.82 3.08 -2.46
C ARG A 308 -21.69 4.43 -3.17
N TYR A 309 -20.54 5.10 -3.04
CA TYR A 309 -20.34 6.43 -3.63
C TYR A 309 -20.29 6.34 -5.15
N LEU A 310 -19.54 5.37 -5.70
CA LEU A 310 -19.50 5.14 -7.13
C LEU A 310 -20.83 4.58 -7.64
N LEU A 311 -21.50 3.70 -6.89
CA LEU A 311 -22.78 3.13 -7.30
C LEU A 311 -23.89 4.20 -7.41
N ALA A 312 -23.91 5.17 -6.50
CA ALA A 312 -24.80 6.33 -6.62
C ALA A 312 -24.56 7.08 -7.94
N ALA A 313 -23.30 7.30 -8.30
CA ALA A 313 -22.91 7.95 -9.55
C ALA A 313 -23.39 7.16 -10.77
N VAL A 314 -23.18 5.85 -10.76
CA VAL A 314 -23.57 4.92 -11.82
C VAL A 314 -25.08 4.93 -12.02
N TYR A 315 -25.88 4.84 -10.95
CA TYR A 315 -27.34 4.91 -11.03
C TYR A 315 -27.82 6.25 -11.58
N LEU A 316 -27.26 7.37 -11.12
CA LEU A 316 -27.61 8.70 -11.62
C LEU A 316 -27.26 8.88 -13.11
N TYR A 317 -26.12 8.35 -13.52
CA TYR A 317 -25.67 8.38 -14.91
C TYR A 317 -26.61 7.58 -15.81
N SER A 318 -26.97 6.37 -15.38
CA SER A 318 -27.88 5.46 -16.08
C SER A 318 -29.37 5.81 -15.89
N ASN A 319 -29.67 6.95 -15.27
CA ASN A 319 -31.03 7.45 -15.01
C ASN A 319 -31.92 6.50 -14.19
N GLN A 320 -31.31 5.65 -13.36
CA GLN A 320 -31.95 4.75 -12.42
C GLN A 320 -32.30 5.49 -11.12
N LEU A 321 -33.15 6.51 -11.24
CA LEU A 321 -33.37 7.49 -10.17
C LEU A 321 -33.96 6.90 -8.88
N LYS A 322 -34.75 5.82 -8.98
CA LYS A 322 -35.32 5.14 -7.81
C LYS A 322 -34.22 4.44 -7.00
N GLN A 323 -33.32 3.73 -7.67
CA GLN A 323 -32.19 3.05 -7.04
C GLN A 323 -31.22 4.06 -6.43
N ALA A 324 -30.93 5.16 -7.14
CA ALA A 324 -30.13 6.25 -6.60
C ALA A 324 -30.76 6.86 -5.33
N GLU A 325 -32.06 7.14 -5.34
CA GLU A 325 -32.78 7.67 -4.17
C GLU A 325 -32.73 6.69 -2.98
N GLN A 326 -33.00 5.41 -3.21
CA GLN A 326 -32.93 4.38 -2.16
C GLN A 326 -31.52 4.25 -1.57
N LEU A 327 -30.48 4.31 -2.40
CA LEU A 327 -29.09 4.25 -1.95
C LEU A 327 -28.74 5.47 -1.11
N LEU A 328 -29.08 6.68 -1.56
CA LEU A 328 -28.85 7.92 -0.83
C LEU A 328 -29.63 7.98 0.49
N GLU A 329 -30.85 7.44 0.53
CA GLU A 329 -31.63 7.34 1.78
C GLU A 329 -30.98 6.34 2.76
N LYS A 330 -30.53 5.19 2.27
CA LYS A 330 -29.92 4.13 3.10
C LYS A 330 -28.59 4.58 3.69
N TYR A 331 -27.70 5.12 2.86
CA TYR A 331 -26.32 5.40 3.26
C TYR A 331 -26.00 6.88 3.45
N GLY A 332 -26.74 7.79 2.84
CA GLY A 332 -26.44 9.23 2.90
C GLY A 332 -26.85 9.89 4.21
N LYS A 333 -27.72 9.26 5.00
CA LYS A 333 -28.19 9.84 6.26
C LYS A 333 -27.09 9.86 7.31
N GLY A 334 -26.55 11.05 7.58
CA GLY A 334 -25.48 11.25 8.57
C GLY A 334 -24.07 11.04 8.00
N ASP A 335 -23.96 10.68 6.73
CA ASP A 335 -22.70 10.65 6.00
C ASP A 335 -22.34 12.08 5.55
N ALA A 336 -21.10 12.49 5.82
CA ALA A 336 -20.60 13.83 5.57
C ALA A 336 -19.73 13.92 4.31
N ALA A 337 -19.70 12.87 3.49
CA ALA A 337 -18.89 12.85 2.27
C ALA A 337 -19.43 13.81 1.21
N ALA A 338 -18.52 14.44 0.48
CA ALA A 338 -18.85 15.29 -0.65
C ALA A 338 -19.70 14.53 -1.69
N ALA A 339 -19.41 13.24 -1.91
CA ALA A 339 -20.08 12.42 -2.91
C ALA A 339 -21.60 12.49 -2.82
N PHE A 340 -22.18 12.13 -1.67
CA PHE A 340 -23.63 12.15 -1.49
C PHE A 340 -24.24 13.54 -1.52
N ALA A 341 -23.54 14.54 -0.96
CA ALA A 341 -24.04 15.91 -0.96
C ALA A 341 -24.20 16.46 -2.38
N TYR A 342 -23.25 16.16 -3.27
CA TYR A 342 -23.27 16.58 -4.66
C TYR A 342 -24.15 15.68 -5.54
N ASP A 343 -24.21 14.37 -5.28
CA ASP A 343 -25.09 13.45 -5.98
C ASP A 343 -26.58 13.74 -5.71
N GLN A 344 -26.91 14.23 -4.51
CA GLN A 344 -28.25 14.72 -4.18
C GLN A 344 -28.68 15.91 -5.05
N ILE A 345 -27.74 16.78 -5.46
CA ILE A 345 -28.03 17.88 -6.39
C ILE A 345 -28.41 17.32 -7.75
N ILE A 346 -27.68 16.32 -8.23
CA ILE A 346 -27.91 15.69 -9.53
C ILE A 346 -29.24 14.94 -9.53
N LEU A 347 -29.57 14.23 -8.44
CA LEU A 347 -30.87 13.57 -8.27
C LEU A 347 -32.02 14.59 -8.34
N GLU A 348 -31.94 15.69 -7.59
CA GLU A 348 -32.95 16.76 -7.63
C GLU A 348 -33.06 17.37 -9.03
N TYR A 349 -31.92 17.63 -9.69
CA TYR A 349 -31.91 18.17 -11.05
C TYR A 349 -32.60 17.22 -12.04
N LYS A 350 -32.30 15.92 -11.99
CA LYS A 350 -32.90 14.93 -12.89
C LYS A 350 -34.39 14.72 -12.62
N LYS A 351 -34.86 14.86 -11.38
CA LYS A 351 -36.28 14.74 -11.02
C LYS A 351 -37.08 16.00 -11.35
N ASN A 352 -36.55 17.17 -11.02
CA ASN A 352 -37.34 18.42 -10.92
C ASN A 352 -36.73 19.61 -11.69
N GLY A 353 -35.52 19.47 -12.24
CA GLY A 353 -34.79 20.57 -12.88
C GLY A 353 -34.25 21.60 -11.90
N ILE A 354 -34.02 22.84 -12.37
CA ILE A 354 -33.47 23.93 -11.56
C ILE A 354 -34.58 24.55 -10.72
N THR A 355 -34.69 24.11 -9.47
CA THR A 355 -35.69 24.57 -8.50
C THR A 355 -35.03 25.37 -7.36
N SER A 356 -35.83 26.05 -6.52
CA SER A 356 -35.33 26.64 -5.27
C SER A 356 -34.73 25.59 -4.33
N GLN A 357 -35.24 24.36 -4.36
CA GLN A 357 -34.71 23.24 -3.60
C GLN A 357 -33.31 22.86 -4.08
N LEU A 358 -33.10 22.77 -5.40
CA LEU A 358 -31.77 22.54 -5.98
C LEU A 358 -30.76 23.62 -5.55
N LYS A 359 -31.17 24.89 -5.54
CA LYS A 359 -30.31 26.00 -5.07
C LYS A 359 -29.92 25.83 -3.60
N MET A 360 -30.86 25.38 -2.76
CA MET A 360 -30.60 25.09 -1.35
C MET A 360 -29.61 23.93 -1.19
N LEU A 361 -29.83 22.81 -1.90
CA LEU A 361 -28.95 21.65 -1.91
C LEU A 361 -27.53 22.03 -2.35
N TYR A 362 -27.38 22.88 -3.36
CA TYR A 362 -26.06 23.34 -3.78
C TYR A 362 -25.33 24.13 -2.69
N ARG A 363 -26.03 24.99 -1.93
CA ARG A 363 -25.40 25.68 -0.78
C ARG A 363 -24.98 24.70 0.31
N VAL A 364 -25.78 23.67 0.57
CA VAL A 364 -25.46 22.61 1.54
C VAL A 364 -24.22 21.84 1.09
N ALA A 365 -24.17 21.39 -0.17
CA ALA A 365 -23.03 20.65 -0.70
C ALA A 365 -21.73 21.46 -0.68
N ARG A 366 -21.79 22.77 -0.98
CA ARG A 366 -20.65 23.69 -0.82
C ARG A 366 -20.21 23.85 0.64
N GLY A 367 -21.14 23.71 1.58
CA GLY A 367 -20.85 23.69 3.01
C GLY A 367 -20.15 22.41 3.46
N VAL A 368 -20.48 21.28 2.82
CA VAL A 368 -19.82 19.98 3.04
C VAL A 368 -18.41 20.00 2.47
N ASN A 369 -18.26 20.35 1.19
CA ASN A 369 -16.95 20.49 0.57
C ASN A 369 -16.94 21.67 -0.43
N LYS A 370 -16.32 22.77 -0.02
CA LYS A 370 -16.22 23.99 -0.82
C LYS A 370 -15.29 23.89 -2.03
N HIS A 371 -14.46 22.85 -2.10
CA HIS A 371 -13.43 22.68 -3.12
C HIS A 371 -13.95 21.98 -4.38
N VAL A 372 -15.01 21.18 -4.28
CA VAL A 372 -15.61 20.46 -5.43
C VAL A 372 -15.91 21.41 -6.60
N PRO A 373 -16.56 22.58 -6.44
CA PRO A 373 -16.84 23.47 -7.56
C PRO A 373 -15.56 24.02 -8.21
N ASP A 374 -14.48 24.22 -7.45
CA ASP A 374 -13.22 24.73 -8.01
C ASP A 374 -12.66 23.76 -9.06
N TYR A 375 -12.66 22.46 -8.76
CA TYR A 375 -12.16 21.43 -9.67
C TYR A 375 -13.17 21.06 -10.75
N LEU A 376 -14.44 20.88 -10.37
CA LEU A 376 -15.52 20.50 -11.28
C LEU A 376 -15.74 21.54 -12.40
N LEU A 377 -15.64 22.83 -12.07
CA LEU A 377 -15.86 23.92 -13.00
C LEU A 377 -14.58 24.37 -13.73
N GLY A 378 -13.44 23.71 -13.46
CA GLY A 378 -12.16 24.00 -14.11
C GLY A 378 -11.47 25.28 -13.64
N LEU A 379 -11.83 25.82 -12.47
CA LEU A 379 -11.12 26.94 -11.83
C LEU A 379 -9.75 26.50 -11.28
N LYS A 380 -9.65 25.23 -10.89
CA LYS A 380 -8.40 24.53 -10.55
C LYS A 380 -8.20 23.34 -11.47
N ARG A 381 -6.94 23.03 -11.77
CA ARG A 381 -6.57 21.86 -12.55
C ARG A 381 -6.62 20.61 -11.67
N LEU A 382 -7.16 19.52 -12.21
CA LEU A 382 -7.06 18.21 -11.60
C LEU A 382 -5.62 17.68 -11.72
N PRO A 383 -5.12 16.95 -10.70
CA PRO A 383 -3.86 16.22 -10.81
C PRO A 383 -3.97 15.08 -11.83
N HIS A 384 -2.83 14.52 -12.21
CA HIS A 384 -2.78 13.36 -13.11
C HIS A 384 -3.14 12.04 -12.41
N ASN A 385 -2.96 11.97 -11.09
CA ASN A 385 -3.22 10.79 -10.28
C ASN A 385 -4.24 11.13 -9.17
N LEU A 386 -4.94 10.11 -8.69
CA LEU A 386 -5.77 10.23 -7.49
C LEU A 386 -4.89 10.51 -6.25
N PRO A 387 -5.40 11.21 -5.22
CA PRO A 387 -4.69 11.41 -3.96
C PRO A 387 -4.46 10.09 -3.21
N ASP A 388 -3.33 9.98 -2.52
CA ASP A 388 -3.02 8.80 -1.67
C ASP A 388 -3.90 8.75 -0.41
N PHE A 389 -4.32 9.91 0.08
CA PHE A 389 -5.15 10.06 1.27
C PHE A 389 -6.22 11.11 1.04
N VAL A 390 -7.40 10.83 1.58
CA VAL A 390 -8.56 11.71 1.47
C VAL A 390 -9.09 12.04 2.85
N GLY A 391 -9.19 13.34 3.16
CA GLY A 391 -9.79 13.85 4.38
C GLY A 391 -11.17 14.45 4.10
N MET A 392 -12.12 14.19 5.00
CA MET A 392 -13.48 14.75 4.88
C MET A 392 -13.46 16.29 4.79
N GLY A 393 -14.05 16.83 3.73
CA GLY A 393 -14.19 18.25 3.46
C GLY A 393 -12.96 18.94 2.87
N ASP A 394 -11.85 18.22 2.65
CA ASP A 394 -10.62 18.80 2.13
C ASP A 394 -10.57 18.85 0.59
N SER A 395 -9.45 19.31 0.03
CA SER A 395 -9.29 19.39 -1.42
C SER A 395 -9.07 18.03 -2.08
N ASP A 396 -8.56 17.04 -1.36
CA ASP A 396 -8.25 15.72 -1.89
C ASP A 396 -9.54 14.90 -2.05
N GLU A 397 -10.49 15.04 -1.11
CA GLU A 397 -11.86 14.51 -1.28
C GLU A 397 -12.54 15.11 -2.51
N ALA A 398 -12.36 16.42 -2.74
CA ALA A 398 -12.93 17.06 -3.90
C ALA A 398 -12.31 16.57 -5.21
N ILE A 399 -11.01 16.30 -5.24
CA ILE A 399 -10.30 15.75 -6.39
C ILE A 399 -10.80 14.33 -6.67
N GLU A 400 -10.84 13.46 -5.65
CA GLU A 400 -11.35 12.09 -5.78
C GLU A 400 -12.77 12.10 -6.33
N TYR A 401 -13.68 12.86 -5.70
CA TYR A 401 -15.06 12.98 -6.16
C TYR A 401 -15.16 13.41 -7.62
N VAL A 402 -14.47 14.48 -8.01
CA VAL A 402 -14.59 15.01 -9.39
C VAL A 402 -14.04 14.03 -10.42
N ILE A 403 -12.96 13.31 -10.12
CA ILE A 403 -12.39 12.29 -11.02
C ILE A 403 -13.35 11.11 -11.14
N MET A 404 -13.77 10.53 -10.02
CA MET A 404 -14.64 9.35 -9.97
C MET A 404 -16.02 9.62 -10.58
N HIS A 405 -16.57 10.83 -10.42
CA HIS A 405 -17.89 11.22 -10.94
C HIS A 405 -17.83 12.01 -12.26
N SER A 406 -16.67 12.09 -12.90
CA SER A 406 -16.46 12.90 -14.13
C SER A 406 -17.47 12.59 -15.25
N ARG A 407 -17.74 11.31 -15.50
CA ARG A 407 -18.72 10.86 -16.51
C ARG A 407 -20.15 11.26 -16.17
N LEU A 408 -20.50 11.26 -14.88
CA LEU A 408 -21.80 11.70 -14.42
C LEU A 408 -22.00 13.18 -14.68
N TRP A 409 -21.04 14.02 -14.31
CA TRP A 409 -21.12 15.46 -14.52
C TRP A 409 -21.10 15.86 -16.00
N ALA A 410 -20.35 15.12 -16.83
CA ALA A 410 -20.36 15.30 -18.27
C ALA A 410 -21.76 15.05 -18.89
N ASN A 411 -22.61 14.24 -18.25
CA ASN A 411 -23.98 13.95 -18.69
C ASN A 411 -24.99 15.07 -18.32
N VAL A 412 -24.63 16.03 -17.48
CA VAL A 412 -25.51 17.12 -17.02
C VAL A 412 -24.94 18.52 -17.30
N PRO A 413 -24.57 18.86 -18.56
CA PRO A 413 -23.85 20.09 -18.89
C PRO A 413 -24.62 21.36 -18.55
N ASP A 414 -25.96 21.34 -18.57
CA ASP A 414 -26.76 22.51 -18.22
C ASP A 414 -26.79 22.79 -16.72
N LEU A 415 -26.66 21.75 -15.88
CA LEU A 415 -26.45 21.92 -14.44
C LEU A 415 -25.08 22.56 -14.17
N VAL A 416 -24.03 22.10 -14.86
CA VAL A 416 -22.67 22.67 -14.76
C VAL A 416 -22.67 24.15 -15.19
N LYS A 417 -23.33 24.50 -16.31
CA LYS A 417 -23.51 25.90 -16.75
C LYS A 417 -24.28 26.74 -15.74
N TRP A 418 -25.27 26.16 -15.07
CA TRP A 418 -26.02 26.84 -14.02
C TRP A 418 -25.13 27.11 -12.79
N MET A 419 -24.31 26.15 -12.37
CA MET A 419 -23.37 26.28 -11.25
C MET A 419 -22.33 27.38 -11.49
N LEU A 420 -21.83 27.53 -12.73
CA LEU A 420 -20.91 28.62 -13.12
C LEU A 420 -21.51 30.03 -12.93
N LYS A 421 -22.83 30.16 -12.89
CA LYS A 421 -23.54 31.45 -12.73
C LYS A 421 -23.93 31.75 -11.28
N GLN A 422 -23.70 30.82 -10.36
CA GLN A 422 -24.02 30.98 -8.92
C GLN A 422 -22.83 31.57 -8.18
#